data_AF-A0AAE0BK65-F1
#
_entry.id   AF-A0AAE0BK65-F1
#
_cell.length_a   1.000
_cell.length_b   1.000
_cell.length_c   1.000
_cell.angle_alpha   90.00
_cell.angle_beta   90.00
_cell.angle_gamma   90.00
#
_symmetry.space_group_name_H-M   'P 1'
#
loop_
_entity.id
_entity.type
_entity.pdbx_description
1 polymer ?
#
loop_
_entity_poly.entity_id
_entity_poly.type
_entity_poly.pdbx_seq_one_letter_code
_entity_poly.pdbx_strand_id
1 'polypeptide(L)'
;MKKEFVRLVDQIFNPDELVVNYPRNIYNAVGDGDFVTQFAGKSGVVGRRTQRRAGCGRGGAGGTCASSEGPPTGVYTVQVKWNGEQPLVISRTRIKWRDVEVPVVHDEVIWDADNSSLQVDVFVPTQETEWLPDQVGVRERLNLVFETDTLISGSFQREGEGPLPVYVSKDGDVPETENNGTPYVVTWHVNDHAEGMCFENYDDALELYKEKWNGPWAARLYDSDGSVRQQYGIMDYYNWWALDSWRNANVSGDTDVPVVMSASSSSTDADDQEDSFMYEFVNSCVVFEAANKYGLSARGVRPNTQLYNTRGDDDQFRARQVGNRLFAFESLSTPGYYVGIDDDPADVWYPQEKCYRSVLVKYGDPRAHLRLIPARDGSDTLRSFESAARPGFLLNHCDGLMWFFDGPANDESTFSKDASWKLLNGFEHGRSAISSIPKTVNYEPTEMTNDDDADVVTLSLQDGQQLYVNPEGWAGVACEGDYTNTELARRAWTFTPIDDDEPTGIITLEDGRQLYANPAGYLGVAFEGCFTNTDPARRIWNLKSANDNDSFTAVLKDSRVMHVDSSGWALVGSEAAHARDQVNTLSKEASTWRLSRF
;
A
#
# COMPACT_ATOMS: atom_id res chain seq x y z
N MET A 1 -31.62 11.27 -37.07
CA MET A 1 -31.11 11.40 -35.69
C MET A 1 -29.70 12.01 -35.58
N LYS A 2 -28.67 11.60 -36.33
CA LYS A 2 -27.34 12.27 -36.28
C LYS A 2 -27.29 13.72 -36.79
N LYS A 3 -28.26 14.19 -37.59
CA LYS A 3 -28.31 15.57 -38.12
C LYS A 3 -29.03 16.59 -37.22
N GLU A 4 -29.80 16.14 -36.22
CA GLU A 4 -30.45 17.08 -35.28
C GLU A 4 -29.60 17.34 -34.04
N PHE A 5 -28.72 16.41 -33.64
CA PHE A 5 -27.82 16.60 -32.51
C PHE A 5 -26.76 17.68 -32.76
N VAL A 6 -26.23 17.79 -33.99
CA VAL A 6 -25.26 18.83 -34.37
C VAL A 6 -25.89 20.23 -34.38
N ARG A 7 -27.21 20.33 -34.63
CA ARG A 7 -27.92 21.61 -34.67
C ARG A 7 -28.24 22.16 -33.27
N LEU A 8 -28.28 21.30 -32.26
CA LEU A 8 -28.53 21.68 -30.87
C LEU A 8 -27.26 22.19 -30.16
N VAL A 9 -26.09 21.66 -30.54
CA VAL A 9 -24.80 22.04 -29.94
C VAL A 9 -24.33 23.43 -30.41
N ASP A 10 -24.60 23.80 -31.67
CA ASP A 10 -24.25 25.12 -32.22
C ASP A 10 -25.15 26.27 -31.70
N GLN A 11 -26.30 25.97 -31.07
CA GLN A 11 -27.17 27.00 -30.45
C GLN A 11 -26.80 27.30 -28.98
N ILE A 12 -26.00 26.45 -28.33
CA ILE A 12 -25.68 26.57 -26.91
C ILE A 12 -24.36 27.32 -26.67
N PHE A 13 -23.46 27.36 -27.66
CA PHE A 13 -22.17 28.03 -27.55
C PHE A 13 -21.99 29.10 -28.65
N ASN A 14 -22.52 30.29 -28.41
CA ASN A 14 -22.16 31.48 -29.19
C ASN A 14 -21.30 32.40 -28.30
N PRO A 15 -20.01 32.62 -28.59
CA PRO A 15 -19.06 33.25 -27.67
C PRO A 15 -19.06 34.79 -27.68
N ASP A 16 -19.99 35.46 -28.37
CA ASP A 16 -19.88 36.90 -28.66
C ASP A 16 -20.75 37.86 -27.81
N GLU A 17 -21.45 37.41 -26.77
CA GLU A 17 -22.17 38.35 -25.86
C GLU A 17 -22.11 37.91 -24.39
N LEU A 18 -21.09 38.37 -23.67
CA LEU A 18 -21.12 38.46 -22.20
C LEU A 18 -20.33 39.68 -21.73
N VAL A 19 -20.94 40.85 -21.88
CA VAL A 19 -20.54 42.08 -21.20
C VAL A 19 -21.22 42.09 -19.83
N VAL A 20 -20.49 41.76 -18.77
CA VAL A 20 -20.96 41.96 -17.39
C VAL A 20 -20.35 43.24 -16.83
N ASN A 21 -21.23 44.21 -16.59
CA ASN A 21 -20.95 45.49 -15.95
C ASN A 21 -20.60 45.31 -14.46
N TYR A 22 -19.46 45.85 -14.02
CA TYR A 22 -19.19 46.10 -12.60
C TYR A 22 -19.67 47.50 -12.20
N PRO A 23 -20.46 47.66 -11.13
CA PRO A 23 -20.72 48.97 -10.57
C PRO A 23 -19.53 49.43 -9.71
N ARG A 24 -19.01 50.62 -10.05
CA ARG A 24 -18.08 51.40 -9.21
C ARG A 24 -18.84 52.17 -8.13
N ASN A 25 -18.20 52.19 -6.95
CA ASN A 25 -18.27 53.19 -5.87
C ASN A 25 -19.50 53.21 -4.94
N ILE A 26 -19.23 53.19 -3.63
CA ILE A 26 -19.49 54.30 -2.67
C ILE A 26 -18.54 54.17 -1.46
N TYR A 27 -18.18 55.34 -0.94
CA TYR A 27 -17.18 55.71 0.08
C TYR A 27 -17.56 55.46 1.56
N ASN A 28 -16.52 55.46 2.41
CA ASN A 28 -16.39 56.01 3.78
C ASN A 28 -16.99 55.30 5.03
N ALA A 29 -16.09 54.87 5.92
CA ALA A 29 -16.04 55.21 7.35
C ALA A 29 -14.62 54.85 7.86
N VAL A 30 -13.68 55.80 8.00
CA VAL A 30 -13.32 56.53 9.23
C VAL A 30 -13.35 55.66 10.50
N GLY A 31 -12.16 55.44 11.05
CA GLY A 31 -11.91 54.83 12.35
C GLY A 31 -10.43 54.96 12.69
N ASP A 32 -10.05 56.13 13.18
CA ASP A 32 -8.72 56.48 13.68
C ASP A 32 -8.27 55.55 14.82
N GLY A 33 -6.97 55.29 14.87
CA GLY A 33 -6.31 54.57 15.96
C GLY A 33 -4.80 54.52 15.77
N ASP A 34 -4.13 55.63 16.09
CA ASP A 34 -2.67 55.78 16.20
C ASP A 34 -2.01 54.67 17.04
N PHE A 35 -0.85 54.16 16.61
CA PHE A 35 0.29 53.91 17.51
C PHE A 35 1.64 53.87 16.73
N VAL A 36 2.32 55.01 16.78
CA VAL A 36 3.77 55.23 16.96
C VAL A 36 4.78 54.27 16.29
N THR A 37 5.51 54.79 15.31
CA THR A 37 6.96 54.53 15.13
C THR A 37 7.71 55.83 14.86
N GLN A 38 8.31 56.40 15.91
CA GLN A 38 9.54 57.19 15.82
C GLN A 38 10.69 56.16 15.85
N PHE A 39 11.69 56.19 14.97
CA PHE A 39 12.76 57.19 14.97
C PHE A 39 13.28 57.47 13.55
N ALA A 40 13.50 58.75 13.31
CA ALA A 40 14.19 59.30 12.16
C ALA A 40 15.67 59.54 12.49
N GLY A 41 16.50 59.44 11.44
CA GLY A 41 17.64 60.34 11.22
C GLY A 41 19.01 59.67 11.36
N LYS A 42 20.01 60.00 10.54
CA LYS A 42 20.13 61.12 9.60
C LYS A 42 21.41 60.97 8.76
N SER A 43 21.34 61.56 7.55
CA SER A 43 22.41 62.27 6.81
C SER A 43 23.54 61.40 6.24
N GLY A 44 23.84 61.39 4.93
CA GLY A 44 24.06 62.48 3.95
C GLY A 44 25.42 62.17 3.28
N VAL A 45 25.78 62.45 2.03
CA VAL A 45 25.58 63.62 1.18
C VAL A 45 25.93 63.26 -0.28
N VAL A 46 25.25 63.96 -1.18
CA VAL A 46 25.31 64.12 -2.65
C VAL A 46 26.70 64.31 -3.28
N GLY A 47 26.92 63.82 -4.52
CA GLY A 47 28.02 64.34 -5.36
C GLY A 47 28.29 63.75 -6.76
N ARG A 48 27.44 64.07 -7.75
CA ARG A 48 27.72 64.33 -9.20
C ARG A 48 28.49 63.34 -10.12
N ARG A 49 27.84 63.10 -11.28
CA ARG A 49 28.33 62.62 -12.59
C ARG A 49 29.55 63.38 -13.15
N THR A 50 30.41 62.64 -13.86
CA THR A 50 30.96 63.03 -15.17
C THR A 50 31.27 61.81 -16.05
N GLN A 51 31.26 62.06 -17.35
CA GLN A 51 31.28 61.17 -18.52
C GLN A 51 32.66 60.64 -18.97
N ARG A 52 32.61 59.59 -19.81
CA ARG A 52 33.43 59.26 -21.01
C ARG A 52 34.68 58.34 -20.91
N ARG A 53 34.49 57.15 -21.51
CA ARG A 53 35.20 56.48 -22.64
C ARG A 53 36.72 56.17 -22.60
N ALA A 54 36.99 54.97 -23.14
CA ALA A 54 38.25 54.36 -23.62
C ALA A 54 39.21 53.95 -22.49
N GLY A 55 39.86 52.79 -22.46
CA GLY A 55 40.12 51.74 -23.45
C GLY A 55 41.51 51.18 -23.12
N CYS A 56 41.65 49.85 -23.19
CA CYS A 56 42.90 49.07 -23.22
C CYS A 56 43.72 48.90 -21.91
N GLY A 57 43.89 47.63 -21.51
CA GLY A 57 44.86 47.15 -20.51
C GLY A 57 44.48 45.74 -20.06
N ARG A 58 44.76 44.67 -20.82
CA ARG A 58 45.97 43.80 -20.71
C ARG A 58 46.32 43.40 -19.27
N GLY A 59 46.11 42.11 -18.97
CA GLY A 59 46.84 41.34 -17.96
C GLY A 59 46.20 41.32 -16.58
N GLY A 60 45.32 40.35 -16.34
CA GLY A 60 44.84 40.01 -15.00
C GLY A 60 44.55 38.52 -14.98
N ALA A 61 45.23 37.80 -14.09
CA ALA A 61 45.17 36.36 -13.92
C ALA A 61 43.73 35.83 -13.90
N GLY A 62 43.50 34.68 -14.55
CA GLY A 62 42.29 33.90 -14.39
C GLY A 62 42.18 33.43 -12.94
N GLY A 63 41.53 34.25 -12.11
CA GLY A 63 40.96 33.82 -10.84
C GLY A 63 39.67 33.08 -11.14
N THR A 64 39.74 31.76 -11.28
CA THR A 64 38.60 30.89 -11.04
C THR A 64 38.34 30.89 -9.54
N CYS A 65 37.55 31.84 -9.08
CA CYS A 65 36.97 31.85 -7.74
C CYS A 65 35.44 31.99 -7.89
N ALA A 66 34.84 31.02 -8.58
CA ALA A 66 33.57 30.50 -8.10
C ALA A 66 33.97 29.40 -7.11
N SER A 67 33.68 29.59 -5.82
CA SER A 67 33.82 28.50 -4.85
C SER A 67 33.03 27.32 -5.40
N SER A 68 33.68 26.17 -5.53
CA SER A 68 33.05 24.90 -5.94
C SER A 68 32.15 24.33 -4.83
N GLU A 69 31.65 25.19 -3.96
CA GLU A 69 30.84 24.82 -2.82
C GLU A 69 29.39 24.75 -3.31
N GLY A 70 28.91 23.53 -3.46
CA GLY A 70 27.49 23.25 -3.69
C GLY A 70 26.64 23.73 -2.51
N PRO A 71 25.30 23.54 -2.58
CA PRO A 71 24.42 23.90 -1.48
C PRO A 71 24.84 23.19 -0.17
N PRO A 72 24.63 23.81 1.00
CA PRO A 72 24.90 23.20 2.29
C PRO A 72 24.16 21.87 2.43
N THR A 73 24.87 20.83 2.86
CA THR A 73 24.27 19.52 3.11
C THR A 73 23.77 19.43 4.55
N GLY A 74 22.59 18.86 4.76
CA GLY A 74 22.04 18.64 6.09
C GLY A 74 20.62 18.09 6.07
N VAL A 75 20.16 17.71 7.26
CA VAL A 75 18.74 17.49 7.53
C VAL A 75 18.21 18.74 8.22
N TYR A 76 17.15 19.31 7.66
CA TYR A 76 16.52 20.54 8.10
C TYR A 76 15.04 20.30 8.39
N THR A 77 14.50 20.90 9.46
CA THR A 77 13.07 20.97 9.70
C THR A 77 12.55 22.31 9.21
N VAL A 78 11.72 22.27 8.16
CA VAL A 78 11.08 23.44 7.56
C VAL A 78 9.66 23.56 8.12
N GLN A 79 9.42 24.63 8.85
CA GLN A 79 8.09 25.02 9.31
C GLN A 79 7.50 26.03 8.33
N VAL A 80 6.62 25.53 7.46
CA VAL A 80 5.80 26.37 6.58
C VAL A 80 4.57 26.81 7.36
N LYS A 81 4.28 28.11 7.34
CA LYS A 81 3.10 28.65 8.02
C LYS A 81 1.84 27.83 7.64
N TRP A 82 1.17 27.27 8.66
CA TRP A 82 -0.05 26.44 8.55
C TRP A 82 0.10 25.00 8.04
N ASN A 83 1.31 24.53 7.65
CA ASN A 83 1.53 23.15 7.17
C ASN A 83 2.36 22.28 8.13
N GLY A 84 2.54 22.73 9.37
CA GLY A 84 3.37 22.04 10.37
C GLY A 84 4.86 22.03 10.02
N GLU A 85 5.59 21.17 10.71
CA GLU A 85 7.02 20.91 10.48
C GLU A 85 7.18 19.81 9.43
N GLN A 86 8.07 20.03 8.47
CA GLN A 86 8.34 19.11 7.37
C GLN A 86 9.85 18.88 7.22
N PRO A 87 10.32 17.64 7.08
CA PRO A 87 11.73 17.38 6.86
C PRO A 87 12.15 17.80 5.43
N LEU A 88 13.31 18.45 5.35
CA LEU A 88 14.04 18.75 4.13
C LEU A 88 15.43 18.14 4.24
N VAL A 89 15.77 17.25 3.32
CA VAL A 89 17.12 16.66 3.27
C VAL A 89 17.84 17.25 2.07
N ILE A 90 18.95 17.94 2.30
CA ILE A 90 19.83 18.44 1.25
C ILE A 90 21.10 17.61 1.28
N SER A 91 21.35 16.86 0.20
CA SER A 91 22.59 16.14 -0.02
C SER A 91 23.36 16.75 -1.20
N ARG A 92 24.57 16.26 -1.47
CA ARG A 92 25.37 16.74 -2.61
C ARG A 92 24.71 16.47 -3.96
N THR A 93 23.88 15.43 -4.05
CA THR A 93 23.34 14.94 -5.33
C THR A 93 21.83 15.07 -5.43
N ARG A 94 21.12 15.21 -4.31
CA ARG A 94 19.66 15.21 -4.24
C ARG A 94 19.11 16.10 -3.13
N ILE A 95 17.91 16.60 -3.35
CA ILE A 95 17.08 17.28 -2.34
C ILE A 95 15.80 16.48 -2.17
N LYS A 96 15.49 16.07 -0.94
CA LYS A 96 14.22 15.43 -0.60
C LYS A 96 13.33 16.43 0.14
N TRP A 97 12.17 16.70 -0.45
CA TRP A 97 11.13 17.55 0.12
C TRP A 97 9.84 16.75 0.20
N ARG A 98 9.34 16.54 1.43
CA ARG A 98 8.23 15.59 1.69
C ARG A 98 8.58 14.19 1.14
N ASP A 99 7.68 13.61 0.35
CA ASP A 99 7.84 12.30 -0.29
C ASP A 99 8.44 12.39 -1.71
N VAL A 100 8.93 13.57 -2.11
CA VAL A 100 9.50 13.79 -3.45
C VAL A 100 10.99 14.07 -3.37
N GLU A 101 11.75 13.48 -4.28
CA GLU A 101 13.20 13.62 -4.36
C GLU A 101 13.61 14.18 -5.73
N VAL A 102 14.41 15.25 -5.73
CA VAL A 102 14.85 15.97 -6.93
C VAL A 102 16.38 15.98 -7.01
N PRO A 103 17.00 15.58 -8.14
CA PRO A 103 18.44 15.68 -8.32
C PRO A 103 18.94 17.12 -8.32
N VAL A 104 20.07 17.41 -7.68
CA VAL A 104 20.68 18.77 -7.63
C VAL A 104 21.13 19.27 -9.00
N VAL A 105 21.35 18.38 -9.97
CA VAL A 105 21.72 18.70 -11.36
C VAL A 105 20.53 19.02 -12.27
N HIS A 106 19.31 19.04 -11.73
CA HIS A 106 18.09 19.29 -12.51
C HIS A 106 17.78 20.79 -12.57
N ASP A 107 17.14 21.26 -13.66
CA ASP A 107 16.71 22.67 -13.83
C ASP A 107 15.73 23.14 -12.72
N GLU A 108 15.20 22.20 -11.95
CA GLU A 108 14.34 22.41 -10.79
C GLU A 108 15.11 22.77 -9.51
N VAL A 109 16.43 22.66 -9.50
CA VAL A 109 17.29 23.03 -8.37
C VAL A 109 18.30 24.06 -8.83
N ILE A 110 18.21 25.28 -8.29
CA ILE A 110 19.11 26.38 -8.64
C ILE A 110 19.86 26.79 -7.37
N TRP A 111 21.16 26.50 -7.34
CA TRP A 111 22.08 27.02 -6.33
C TRP A 111 22.77 28.28 -6.84
N ASP A 112 22.55 29.40 -6.16
CA ASP A 112 23.21 30.68 -6.37
C ASP A 112 24.24 30.90 -5.26
N ALA A 113 25.48 30.50 -5.54
CA ALA A 113 26.60 30.59 -4.61
C ALA A 113 26.93 32.03 -4.21
N ASP A 114 26.66 33.02 -5.07
CA ASP A 114 26.95 34.43 -4.77
C ASP A 114 26.00 34.99 -3.71
N ASN A 115 24.77 34.47 -3.68
CA ASN A 115 23.74 34.87 -2.74
C ASN A 115 23.50 33.83 -1.63
N SER A 116 24.31 32.75 -1.60
CA SER A 116 24.09 31.58 -0.74
C SER A 116 22.63 31.14 -0.74
N SER A 117 21.99 31.10 -1.92
CA SER A 117 20.56 30.82 -2.01
C SER A 117 20.25 29.60 -2.86
N LEU A 118 19.25 28.83 -2.44
CA LEU A 118 18.80 27.60 -3.06
C LEU A 118 17.33 27.73 -3.43
N GLN A 119 17.03 27.64 -4.72
CA GLN A 119 15.66 27.49 -5.20
C GLN A 119 15.40 26.02 -5.54
N VAL A 120 14.27 25.50 -5.09
CA VAL A 120 13.82 24.12 -5.35
C VAL A 120 12.38 24.18 -5.84
N ASP A 121 12.13 23.72 -7.06
CA ASP A 121 10.81 23.58 -7.67
C ASP A 121 10.42 22.09 -7.71
N VAL A 122 9.36 21.70 -6.99
CA VAL A 122 8.97 20.28 -6.81
C VAL A 122 7.50 20.08 -7.17
N PHE A 123 7.16 19.04 -7.93
CA PHE A 123 5.77 18.63 -8.10
C PHE A 123 5.41 17.55 -7.08
N VAL A 124 4.46 17.85 -6.19
CA VAL A 124 4.03 16.93 -5.12
C VAL A 124 2.72 16.25 -5.53
N PRO A 125 2.74 14.99 -6.01
CA PRO A 125 1.58 14.35 -6.66
C PRO A 125 0.43 14.01 -5.70
N THR A 126 0.72 13.87 -4.41
CA THR A 126 -0.28 13.52 -3.38
C THR A 126 -0.98 14.73 -2.79
N GLN A 127 -0.51 15.95 -3.11
CA GLN A 127 -1.02 17.16 -2.49
C GLN A 127 -2.30 17.63 -3.18
N GLU A 128 -3.35 17.85 -2.40
CA GLU A 128 -4.54 18.57 -2.81
C GLU A 128 -4.48 20.01 -2.24
N THR A 129 -5.15 20.94 -2.91
CA THR A 129 -5.32 22.32 -2.44
C THR A 129 -6.78 22.73 -2.48
N GLU A 130 -7.23 23.46 -1.45
CA GLU A 130 -8.59 23.99 -1.35
C GLU A 130 -8.94 24.95 -2.51
N TRP A 131 -7.92 25.49 -3.18
CA TRP A 131 -8.05 26.45 -4.28
C TRP A 131 -8.22 25.78 -5.65
N LEU A 132 -7.86 24.49 -5.78
CA LEU A 132 -7.96 23.68 -7.00
C LEU A 132 -8.49 22.29 -6.61
N PRO A 133 -9.74 22.18 -6.11
CA PRO A 133 -10.29 20.96 -5.51
C PRO A 133 -10.39 19.77 -6.49
N ASP A 134 -10.28 20.03 -7.80
CA ASP A 134 -10.33 19.01 -8.85
C ASP A 134 -8.94 18.64 -9.40
N GLN A 135 -7.86 19.19 -8.84
CA GLN A 135 -6.48 18.88 -9.23
C GLN A 135 -5.74 18.13 -8.12
N VAL A 136 -5.33 16.90 -8.44
CA VAL A 136 -4.41 16.10 -7.63
C VAL A 136 -2.99 16.40 -8.09
N GLY A 137 -2.19 16.92 -7.17
CA GLY A 137 -0.80 17.28 -7.39
C GLY A 137 -0.58 18.78 -7.60
N VAL A 138 0.37 19.36 -6.85
CA VAL A 138 0.64 20.80 -6.86
C VAL A 138 2.15 21.04 -7.00
N ARG A 139 2.54 22.05 -7.80
CA ARG A 139 3.93 22.53 -7.80
C ARG A 139 4.19 23.38 -6.57
N GLU A 140 5.20 23.03 -5.80
CA GLU A 140 5.72 23.76 -4.66
C GLU A 140 7.10 24.33 -5.00
N ARG A 141 7.35 25.59 -4.61
CA ARG A 141 8.64 26.26 -4.74
C ARG A 141 9.18 26.64 -3.37
N LEU A 142 10.39 26.20 -3.05
CA LEU A 142 11.16 26.67 -1.90
C LEU A 142 12.25 27.62 -2.39
N ASN A 143 12.37 28.79 -1.76
CA ASN A 143 13.54 29.65 -1.90
C ASN A 143 14.18 29.77 -0.52
N LEU A 144 15.41 29.28 -0.37
CA LEU A 144 16.12 29.18 0.89
C LEU A 144 17.38 30.04 0.81
N VAL A 145 17.73 30.73 1.89
CA VAL A 145 18.92 31.58 1.99
C VAL A 145 19.75 31.11 3.18
N PHE A 146 21.02 30.83 2.93
CA PHE A 146 21.95 30.30 3.92
C PHE A 146 22.99 31.35 4.32
N GLU A 147 23.37 31.33 5.58
CA GLU A 147 24.60 31.95 6.06
C GLU A 147 25.54 30.82 6.44
N THR A 148 26.55 30.56 5.60
CA THR A 148 27.39 29.35 5.66
C THR A 148 26.53 28.08 5.54
N ASP A 149 26.50 27.23 6.57
CA ASP A 149 25.68 26.00 6.61
C ASP A 149 24.36 26.17 7.38
N THR A 150 24.10 27.39 7.87
CA THR A 150 22.91 27.69 8.67
C THR A 150 21.88 28.36 7.78
N LEU A 151 20.71 27.75 7.67
CA LEU A 151 19.57 28.31 6.94
C LEU A 151 18.98 29.48 7.73
N ILE A 152 19.07 30.70 7.20
CA ILE A 152 18.69 31.92 7.92
C ILE A 152 17.27 32.39 7.59
N SER A 153 16.80 32.14 6.37
CA SER A 153 15.45 32.52 5.95
C SER A 153 15.03 31.76 4.71
N GLY A 154 13.72 31.75 4.43
CA GLY A 154 13.25 31.31 3.14
C GLY A 154 11.81 31.70 2.87
N SER A 155 11.33 31.32 1.68
CA SER A 155 9.94 31.37 1.31
C SER A 155 9.50 30.05 0.68
N PHE A 156 8.21 29.77 0.84
CA PHE A 156 7.52 28.64 0.25
C PHE A 156 6.34 29.16 -0.56
N GLN A 157 6.14 28.65 -1.77
CA GLN A 157 5.03 29.04 -2.62
C GLN A 157 4.42 27.81 -3.29
N ARG A 158 3.11 27.64 -3.16
CA ARG A 158 2.36 26.69 -4.00
C ARG A 158 1.90 27.37 -5.27
N GLU A 159 1.73 26.59 -6.33
CA GLU A 159 1.08 27.03 -7.55
C GLU A 159 -0.30 27.64 -7.26
N GLY A 160 -0.53 28.88 -7.70
CA GLY A 160 -1.75 29.63 -7.43
C GLY A 160 -1.76 30.43 -6.13
N GLU A 161 -0.81 30.21 -5.22
CA GLU A 161 -0.70 30.90 -3.93
C GLU A 161 0.40 31.97 -3.94
N GLY A 162 0.32 32.92 -3.00
CA GLY A 162 1.39 33.87 -2.72
C GLY A 162 2.51 33.23 -1.90
N PRO A 163 3.74 33.78 -1.94
CA PRO A 163 4.84 33.26 -1.14
C PRO A 163 4.56 33.42 0.37
N LEU A 164 4.78 32.36 1.12
CA LEU A 164 4.71 32.30 2.57
C LEU A 164 6.13 32.26 3.16
N PRO A 165 6.37 32.90 4.31
CA PRO A 165 7.64 32.75 5.00
C PRO A 165 7.80 31.32 5.53
N VAL A 166 9.04 30.79 5.49
CA VAL A 166 9.39 29.55 6.19
C VAL A 166 10.35 29.83 7.34
N TYR A 167 10.16 29.12 8.44
CA TYR A 167 11.11 29.04 9.54
C TYR A 167 11.82 27.71 9.43
N VAL A 168 13.13 27.68 9.60
CA VAL A 168 13.90 26.45 9.40
C VAL A 168 14.91 26.27 10.52
N SER A 169 15.05 25.04 11.01
CA SER A 169 16.13 24.61 11.91
C SER A 169 16.96 23.52 11.24
N LYS A 170 18.27 23.51 11.47
CA LYS A 170 19.14 22.38 11.09
C LYS A 170 19.06 21.36 12.22
N ASP A 171 18.62 20.14 11.92
CA ASP A 171 18.42 19.10 12.92
C ASP A 171 19.65 18.19 13.05
N GLY A 172 20.47 18.12 11.99
CA GLY A 172 21.71 17.37 11.97
C GLY A 172 22.41 17.47 10.62
N ASP A 173 23.61 16.91 10.56
CA ASP A 173 24.26 16.63 9.28
C ASP A 173 23.54 15.45 8.61
N VAL A 174 23.53 15.40 7.28
CA VAL A 174 23.09 14.17 6.59
C VAL A 174 24.01 13.06 7.10
N PRO A 175 23.49 11.90 7.55
CA PRO A 175 24.37 10.78 7.83
C PRO A 175 25.21 10.57 6.57
N GLU A 176 26.53 10.79 6.67
CA GLU A 176 27.47 10.51 5.60
C GLU A 176 27.42 9.00 5.36
N THR A 177 26.47 8.54 4.57
CA THR A 177 26.65 7.35 3.75
C THR A 177 27.56 7.76 2.60
N GLU A 178 28.78 8.24 2.94
CA GLU A 178 29.85 8.19 1.98
C GLU A 178 29.96 6.73 1.54
N ASN A 179 29.76 6.53 0.24
CA ASN A 179 29.91 5.29 -0.50
C ASN A 179 31.02 4.42 0.09
N ASN A 180 30.67 3.49 0.98
CA ASN A 180 31.56 2.43 1.44
C ASN A 180 31.67 1.33 0.36
N GLY A 181 31.92 1.74 -0.89
CA GLY A 181 32.21 0.82 -1.99
C GLY A 181 31.05 -0.08 -2.44
N THR A 182 29.82 0.09 -1.94
CA THR A 182 28.70 -0.74 -2.38
C THR A 182 28.26 -0.29 -3.78
N PRO A 183 28.29 -1.18 -4.80
CA PRO A 183 28.00 -0.81 -6.18
C PRO A 183 26.50 -0.55 -6.40
N TYR A 184 26.18 0.32 -7.34
CA TYR A 184 24.86 0.40 -7.97
C TYR A 184 24.60 -0.90 -8.74
N VAL A 185 23.35 -1.36 -8.81
CA VAL A 185 23.02 -2.60 -9.53
C VAL A 185 21.92 -2.37 -10.53
N VAL A 186 22.08 -2.91 -11.73
CA VAL A 186 20.99 -3.04 -12.69
C VAL A 186 20.67 -4.52 -12.81
N THR A 187 19.41 -4.91 -12.64
CA THR A 187 18.95 -6.26 -12.95
C THR A 187 17.84 -6.22 -13.99
N TRP A 188 17.74 -7.25 -14.81
CA TRP A 188 16.69 -7.38 -15.82
C TRP A 188 16.29 -8.85 -16.00
N HIS A 189 15.06 -9.05 -16.44
CA HIS A 189 14.48 -10.37 -16.57
C HIS A 189 14.66 -10.91 -18.00
N VAL A 190 15.29 -12.07 -18.17
CA VAL A 190 15.51 -12.70 -19.47
C VAL A 190 14.77 -14.03 -19.51
N ASN A 191 13.67 -14.09 -20.27
CA ASN A 191 12.79 -15.27 -20.40
C ASN A 191 12.27 -15.82 -19.07
N ASP A 192 13.06 -16.64 -18.39
CA ASP A 192 12.75 -17.44 -17.21
C ASP A 192 13.70 -17.21 -16.02
N HIS A 193 14.62 -16.25 -16.11
CA HIS A 193 15.57 -15.93 -15.04
C HIS A 193 15.95 -14.44 -14.97
N ALA A 194 16.66 -14.08 -13.91
CA ALA A 194 17.22 -12.75 -13.70
C ALA A 194 18.68 -12.69 -14.13
N GLU A 195 19.05 -11.62 -14.82
CA GLU A 195 20.43 -11.20 -15.05
C GLU A 195 20.68 -9.85 -14.36
N GLY A 196 21.94 -9.47 -14.19
CA GLY A 196 22.28 -8.18 -13.63
C GLY A 196 23.75 -7.78 -13.81
N MET A 197 24.06 -6.55 -13.44
CA MET A 197 25.40 -5.99 -13.46
C MET A 197 25.57 -4.93 -12.37
N CYS A 198 26.74 -4.92 -11.73
CA CYS A 198 27.14 -3.98 -10.69
C CYS A 198 28.02 -2.86 -11.27
N PHE A 199 27.86 -1.64 -10.76
CA PHE A 199 28.56 -0.44 -11.22
C PHE A 199 29.08 0.38 -10.05
N GLU A 200 30.28 0.93 -10.17
CA GLU A 200 30.85 1.82 -9.15
C GLU A 200 30.20 3.21 -9.14
N ASN A 201 29.60 3.61 -10.27
CA ASN A 201 28.94 4.89 -10.42
C ASN A 201 27.52 4.74 -10.99
N TYR A 202 26.69 5.74 -10.67
CA TYR A 202 25.28 5.74 -11.06
C TYR A 202 25.07 5.95 -12.56
N ASP A 203 25.93 6.73 -13.21
CA ASP A 203 25.73 7.12 -14.61
C ASP A 203 25.87 5.91 -15.54
N ASP A 204 26.86 5.06 -15.32
CA ASP A 204 27.05 3.80 -16.07
C ASP A 204 25.89 2.83 -15.80
N ALA A 205 25.43 2.74 -14.56
CA ALA A 205 24.27 1.92 -14.19
C ALA A 205 22.99 2.43 -14.90
N LEU A 206 22.81 3.74 -14.94
CA LEU A 206 21.67 4.36 -15.61
C LEU A 206 21.72 4.16 -17.13
N GLU A 207 22.90 4.18 -17.74
CA GLU A 207 23.08 3.91 -19.16
C GLU A 207 22.64 2.47 -19.51
N LEU A 208 23.10 1.47 -18.75
CA LEU A 208 22.67 0.09 -18.96
C LEU A 208 21.17 -0.08 -18.69
N TYR A 209 20.64 0.53 -17.62
CA TYR A 209 19.21 0.47 -17.33
C TYR A 209 18.36 1.03 -18.49
N LYS A 210 18.78 2.15 -19.09
CA LYS A 210 18.10 2.72 -20.28
C LYS A 210 18.22 1.82 -21.52
N GLU A 211 19.35 1.12 -21.68
CA GLU A 211 19.49 0.11 -22.74
C GLU A 211 18.45 -1.00 -22.55
N LYS A 212 18.30 -1.52 -21.32
CA LYS A 212 17.33 -2.59 -21.00
C LYS A 212 15.88 -2.11 -21.04
N TRP A 213 15.60 -0.85 -20.70
CA TRP A 213 14.29 -0.22 -20.87
C TRP A 213 13.79 -0.38 -22.30
N ASN A 214 14.62 -0.13 -23.30
CA ASN A 214 14.19 -0.26 -24.70
C ASN A 214 14.14 -1.72 -25.20
N GLY A 215 14.44 -2.69 -24.35
CA GLY A 215 14.37 -4.13 -24.64
C GLY A 215 13.00 -4.73 -24.32
N PRO A 216 12.78 -6.02 -24.65
CA PRO A 216 11.55 -6.74 -24.31
C PRO A 216 11.47 -7.16 -22.84
N TRP A 217 12.39 -6.69 -21.99
CA TRP A 217 12.65 -7.20 -20.65
C TRP A 217 12.30 -6.15 -19.59
N ALA A 218 11.69 -6.58 -18.49
CA ALA A 218 11.55 -5.72 -17.33
C ALA A 218 12.90 -5.56 -16.61
N ALA A 219 13.16 -4.40 -16.02
CA ALA A 219 14.43 -4.08 -15.38
C ALA A 219 14.25 -3.24 -14.10
N ARG A 220 15.22 -3.33 -13.19
CA ARG A 220 15.37 -2.49 -12.00
C ARG A 220 16.79 -1.92 -11.91
N LEU A 221 16.88 -0.69 -11.41
CA LEU A 221 18.11 -0.04 -11.00
C LEU A 221 18.05 0.17 -9.49
N TYR A 222 19.03 -0.33 -8.76
CA TYR A 222 19.16 -0.24 -7.31
C TYR A 222 20.25 0.76 -6.92
N ASP A 223 20.01 1.50 -5.84
CA ASP A 223 21.06 2.24 -5.14
C ASP A 223 21.98 1.28 -4.35
N SER A 224 23.09 1.82 -3.85
CA SER A 224 24.11 1.09 -3.09
C SER A 224 23.58 0.45 -1.80
N ASP A 225 22.50 1.00 -1.23
CA ASP A 225 21.79 0.45 -0.07
C ASP A 225 20.79 -0.67 -0.42
N GLY A 226 20.55 -0.91 -1.71
CA GLY A 226 19.59 -1.90 -2.20
C GLY A 226 18.17 -1.39 -2.37
N SER A 227 17.92 -0.10 -2.17
CA SER A 227 16.64 0.51 -2.52
C SER A 227 16.47 0.56 -4.04
N VAL A 228 15.24 0.33 -4.53
CA VAL A 228 14.92 0.41 -5.95
C VAL A 228 14.78 1.87 -6.35
N ARG A 229 15.66 2.33 -7.25
CA ARG A 229 15.69 3.70 -7.75
C ARG A 229 14.88 3.91 -9.03
N GLN A 230 14.93 2.95 -9.96
CA GLN A 230 14.09 2.95 -11.16
C GLN A 230 13.61 1.55 -11.49
N GLN A 231 12.41 1.46 -12.08
CA GLN A 231 11.80 0.21 -12.53
C GLN A 231 11.10 0.40 -13.87
N TYR A 232 11.27 -0.55 -14.79
CA TYR A 232 10.63 -0.60 -16.09
C TYR A 232 10.05 -1.99 -16.35
N GLY A 233 8.88 -2.06 -17.00
CA GLY A 233 8.20 -3.30 -17.35
C GLY A 233 7.14 -3.73 -16.34
N ILE A 234 6.38 -4.78 -16.69
CA ILE A 234 5.35 -5.40 -15.84
C ILE A 234 5.63 -6.89 -15.83
N MET A 235 5.72 -7.47 -14.63
CA MET A 235 5.87 -8.90 -14.38
C MET A 235 5.09 -9.28 -13.13
N ASP A 236 4.85 -10.58 -12.94
CA ASP A 236 4.35 -11.08 -11.66
C ASP A 236 5.39 -10.90 -10.53
N TYR A 237 4.93 -11.12 -9.30
CA TYR A 237 5.74 -10.97 -8.10
C TYR A 237 7.00 -11.87 -8.10
N TYR A 238 6.91 -13.11 -8.59
CA TYR A 238 8.02 -14.05 -8.59
C TYR A 238 9.17 -13.61 -9.48
N ASN A 239 8.85 -13.07 -10.66
CA ASN A 239 9.86 -12.55 -11.59
C ASN A 239 10.52 -11.27 -11.06
N TRP A 240 9.79 -10.41 -10.35
CA TRP A 240 10.40 -9.28 -9.63
C TRP A 240 11.31 -9.73 -8.49
N TRP A 241 10.90 -10.76 -7.77
CA TRP A 241 11.71 -11.34 -6.70
C TRP A 241 13.01 -11.95 -7.24
N ALA A 242 12.99 -12.56 -8.43
CA ALA A 242 14.21 -13.07 -9.06
C ALA A 242 15.25 -11.96 -9.30
N LEU A 243 14.81 -10.76 -9.66
CA LEU A 243 15.68 -9.58 -9.80
C LEU A 243 16.30 -9.15 -8.46
N ASP A 244 15.50 -9.13 -7.39
CA ASP A 244 15.98 -8.79 -6.04
C ASP A 244 16.96 -9.85 -5.51
N SER A 245 16.66 -11.12 -5.76
CA SER A 245 17.54 -12.25 -5.42
C SER A 245 18.87 -12.20 -6.15
N TRP A 246 18.87 -11.86 -7.45
CA TRP A 246 20.12 -11.67 -8.20
C TRP A 246 20.99 -10.58 -7.56
N ARG A 247 20.40 -9.43 -7.24
CA ARG A 247 21.12 -8.31 -6.60
C ARG A 247 21.73 -8.75 -5.27
N ASN A 248 20.94 -9.39 -4.42
CA ASN A 248 21.40 -9.81 -3.10
C ASN A 248 22.55 -10.82 -3.19
N ALA A 249 22.51 -11.75 -4.15
CA ALA A 249 23.55 -12.74 -4.36
C ALA A 249 24.88 -12.16 -4.89
N ASN A 250 24.86 -10.99 -5.54
CA ASN A 250 26.03 -10.42 -6.24
C ASN A 250 26.60 -9.16 -5.58
N VAL A 251 25.92 -8.58 -4.59
CA VAL A 251 26.37 -7.35 -3.89
C VAL A 251 26.91 -7.61 -2.49
N SER A 252 26.49 -8.69 -1.82
CA SER A 252 27.12 -9.08 -0.57
C SER A 252 28.55 -9.52 -0.88
N GLY A 253 29.55 -8.80 -0.39
CA GLY A 253 30.99 -9.12 -0.52
C GLY A 253 31.43 -10.42 0.16
N ASP A 254 30.54 -11.41 0.25
CA ASP A 254 30.76 -12.74 0.78
C ASP A 254 31.18 -13.67 -0.37
N THR A 255 32.26 -13.29 -1.06
CA THR A 255 32.81 -14.07 -2.17
C THR A 255 33.79 -15.10 -1.63
N ASP A 256 33.29 -16.25 -1.19
CA ASP A 256 34.13 -17.45 -1.00
C ASP A 256 33.47 -18.74 -1.51
N VAL A 257 32.70 -18.66 -2.62
CA VAL A 257 32.38 -19.85 -3.42
C VAL A 257 32.32 -19.52 -4.93
N PRO A 258 33.17 -20.12 -5.78
CA PRO A 258 33.00 -20.02 -7.22
C PRO A 258 31.93 -20.99 -7.71
N VAL A 259 30.97 -20.46 -8.48
CA VAL A 259 29.92 -21.22 -9.17
C VAL A 259 30.53 -22.08 -10.28
N VAL A 260 30.47 -23.40 -10.10
CA VAL A 260 30.27 -24.36 -11.20
C VAL A 260 29.11 -25.26 -10.78
N MET A 261 27.95 -25.07 -11.40
CA MET A 261 26.82 -25.98 -11.20
C MET A 261 27.11 -27.34 -11.86
N SER A 262 27.34 -28.37 -11.04
CA SER A 262 26.98 -29.75 -11.36
C SER A 262 26.91 -30.64 -10.12
N ALA A 263 25.70 -31.18 -9.89
CA ALA A 263 25.35 -32.40 -9.14
C ALA A 263 25.69 -32.53 -7.63
N SER A 264 24.61 -32.47 -6.84
CA SER A 264 24.31 -33.29 -5.64
C SER A 264 25.42 -33.56 -4.61
N SER A 265 25.37 -32.83 -3.49
CA SER A 265 25.66 -33.41 -2.17
C SER A 265 25.11 -32.52 -1.05
N SER A 266 24.35 -33.13 -0.15
CA SER A 266 23.80 -32.57 1.07
C SER A 266 24.90 -32.20 2.08
N SER A 267 25.08 -30.91 2.38
CA SER A 267 25.57 -30.47 3.69
C SER A 267 24.42 -29.79 4.43
N THR A 268 24.18 -30.21 5.66
CA THR A 268 23.21 -29.61 6.56
C THR A 268 23.89 -28.48 7.32
N ASP A 269 23.82 -27.27 6.80
CA ASP A 269 24.26 -26.07 7.51
C ASP A 269 23.11 -25.53 8.38
N ALA A 270 23.45 -24.92 9.52
CA ALA A 270 22.48 -24.48 10.53
C ALA A 270 21.48 -23.42 10.01
N ASP A 271 21.83 -22.73 8.92
CA ASP A 271 20.94 -21.78 8.24
C ASP A 271 19.75 -22.48 7.56
N ASP A 272 19.90 -23.73 7.13
CA ASP A 272 18.79 -24.48 6.50
C ASP A 272 17.71 -24.91 7.50
N GLN A 273 18.03 -24.98 8.80
CA GLN A 273 17.03 -25.27 9.83
C GLN A 273 16.14 -24.07 10.16
N GLU A 274 16.63 -22.84 9.96
CA GLU A 274 15.83 -21.64 10.23
C GLU A 274 14.66 -21.50 9.24
N ASP A 275 14.89 -21.91 7.99
CA ASP A 275 13.91 -21.82 6.92
C ASP A 275 12.79 -22.88 7.06
N SER A 276 13.09 -24.07 7.59
CA SER A 276 12.10 -25.15 7.71
C SER A 276 10.93 -24.84 8.64
N PHE A 277 11.11 -24.01 9.67
CA PHE A 277 10.07 -23.78 10.70
C PHE A 277 8.77 -23.22 10.11
N MET A 278 8.87 -22.28 9.16
CA MET A 278 7.67 -21.65 8.61
C MET A 278 7.09 -22.36 7.41
N TYR A 279 7.88 -23.13 6.65
CA TYR A 279 7.35 -23.88 5.51
C TYR A 279 6.22 -24.83 5.92
N GLU A 280 6.23 -25.33 7.16
CA GLU A 280 5.14 -26.14 7.72
C GLU A 280 3.84 -25.33 7.94
N PHE A 281 3.94 -24.01 8.13
CA PHE A 281 2.81 -23.13 8.43
C PHE A 281 2.36 -22.26 7.27
N VAL A 282 3.08 -22.19 6.14
CA VAL A 282 2.63 -21.40 4.99
C VAL A 282 1.29 -21.92 4.50
N ASN A 283 0.31 -21.02 4.39
CA ASN A 283 -1.10 -21.29 4.07
C ASN A 283 -1.85 -22.16 5.09
N SER A 284 -1.25 -22.45 6.23
CA SER A 284 -1.89 -23.18 7.32
C SER A 284 -2.65 -22.23 8.25
N CYS A 285 -3.67 -22.78 8.90
CA CYS A 285 -4.34 -22.13 10.02
C CYS A 285 -3.47 -22.25 11.27
N VAL A 286 -3.13 -21.14 11.89
CA VAL A 286 -2.28 -21.07 13.09
C VAL A 286 -2.99 -20.37 14.24
N VAL A 287 -2.62 -20.76 15.45
CA VAL A 287 -2.96 -20.10 16.71
C VAL A 287 -1.65 -19.66 17.36
N PHE A 288 -1.62 -18.43 17.89
CA PHE A 288 -0.46 -17.92 18.61
C PHE A 288 -0.57 -18.27 20.09
N GLU A 289 0.51 -18.82 20.66
CA GLU A 289 0.67 -19.01 22.11
C GLU A 289 2.01 -18.41 22.54
N ALA A 290 2.00 -17.31 23.29
CA ALA A 290 3.20 -16.73 23.87
C ALA A 290 3.86 -17.69 24.89
N ALA A 291 5.15 -17.53 25.18
CA ALA A 291 5.92 -18.40 26.06
C ALA A 291 5.32 -18.57 27.48
N ASN A 292 4.52 -17.59 27.91
CA ASN A 292 3.81 -17.54 29.17
C ASN A 292 2.29 -17.87 29.05
N LYS A 293 1.88 -18.50 27.95
CA LYS A 293 0.55 -19.10 27.68
C LYS A 293 -0.58 -18.10 27.46
N TYR A 294 -0.28 -17.08 26.69
CA TYR A 294 -1.23 -16.04 26.30
C TYR A 294 -1.43 -16.06 24.78
N GLY A 295 -2.67 -15.86 24.34
CA GLY A 295 -3.05 -15.94 22.94
C GLY A 295 -2.99 -14.61 22.21
N LEU A 296 -3.15 -14.66 20.88
CA LEU A 296 -3.48 -13.52 20.04
C LEU A 296 -4.94 -13.65 19.61
N SER A 297 -5.74 -12.58 19.75
CA SER A 297 -7.13 -12.62 19.30
C SER A 297 -7.54 -11.33 18.58
N ALA A 298 -8.20 -11.53 17.43
CA ALA A 298 -8.79 -10.48 16.62
C ALA A 298 -10.32 -10.53 16.60
N ARG A 299 -10.94 -11.44 17.38
CA ARG A 299 -12.39 -11.66 17.33
C ARG A 299 -13.15 -10.41 17.76
N GLY A 300 -14.08 -9.93 16.94
CA GLY A 300 -14.83 -8.71 17.25
C GLY A 300 -14.00 -7.43 17.31
N VAL A 301 -12.71 -7.47 16.94
CA VAL A 301 -11.87 -6.30 16.75
C VAL A 301 -12.20 -5.70 15.38
N ARG A 302 -12.34 -4.37 15.31
CA ARG A 302 -12.53 -3.67 14.04
C ARG A 302 -11.17 -3.35 13.42
N PRO A 303 -11.09 -3.11 12.10
CA PRO A 303 -9.87 -2.60 11.48
C PRO A 303 -9.31 -1.37 12.22
N ASN A 304 -7.99 -1.30 12.35
CA ASN A 304 -7.26 -0.24 13.07
C ASN A 304 -7.62 -0.10 14.56
N THR A 305 -8.27 -1.10 15.17
CA THR A 305 -8.43 -1.16 16.63
C THR A 305 -7.47 -2.18 17.23
N GLN A 306 -7.07 -1.93 18.47
CA GLN A 306 -6.04 -2.72 19.14
C GLN A 306 -6.51 -4.17 19.33
N LEU A 307 -5.64 -5.10 18.93
CA LEU A 307 -5.78 -6.52 19.19
C LEU A 307 -5.62 -6.79 20.69
N TYR A 308 -6.25 -7.85 21.17
CA TYR A 308 -6.20 -8.22 22.56
C TYR A 308 -5.62 -9.63 22.73
N ASN A 309 -5.18 -9.87 23.95
CA ASN A 309 -4.64 -11.15 24.38
C ASN A 309 -5.67 -11.84 25.26
N THR A 310 -5.99 -13.08 24.93
CA THR A 310 -6.90 -13.92 25.71
C THR A 310 -6.17 -15.11 26.29
N ARG A 311 -6.68 -15.62 27.41
CA ARG A 311 -6.36 -16.97 27.87
C ARG A 311 -7.50 -17.89 27.47
N GLY A 312 -7.31 -18.70 26.44
CA GLY A 312 -8.26 -19.72 26.02
C GLY A 312 -9.42 -19.19 25.16
N ASP A 313 -9.27 -18.01 24.57
CA ASP A 313 -10.14 -17.54 23.49
C ASP A 313 -9.28 -17.13 22.29
N ASP A 314 -8.41 -18.05 21.90
CA ASP A 314 -7.40 -17.80 20.90
C ASP A 314 -8.07 -17.74 19.52
N ASP A 315 -7.76 -16.70 18.76
CA ASP A 315 -8.27 -16.59 17.40
C ASP A 315 -7.37 -17.36 16.43
N GLN A 316 -7.93 -17.72 15.29
CA GLN A 316 -7.23 -18.44 14.25
C GLN A 316 -6.78 -17.45 13.16
N PHE A 317 -5.56 -17.65 12.69
CA PHE A 317 -4.95 -16.84 11.64
C PHE A 317 -4.47 -17.72 10.49
N ARG A 318 -4.61 -17.27 9.25
CA ARG A 318 -3.95 -17.90 8.11
C ARG A 318 -2.60 -17.24 7.89
N ALA A 319 -1.53 -18.00 8.06
CA ALA A 319 -0.19 -17.50 7.80
C ALA A 319 0.07 -17.50 6.28
N ARG A 320 0.52 -16.36 5.75
CA ARG A 320 0.89 -16.19 4.33
C ARG A 320 2.32 -15.72 4.24
N GLN A 321 3.12 -16.38 3.42
CA GLN A 321 4.44 -15.86 3.07
C GLN A 321 4.27 -14.75 2.04
N VAL A 322 4.76 -13.55 2.37
CA VAL A 322 4.64 -12.34 1.53
C VAL A 322 5.98 -11.84 1.01
N GLY A 323 7.06 -12.53 1.37
CA GLY A 323 8.41 -12.31 0.87
C GLY A 323 9.44 -13.20 1.52
N ASN A 324 10.71 -12.96 1.22
CA ASN A 324 11.79 -13.72 1.84
C ASN A 324 11.83 -13.45 3.35
N ARG A 325 11.54 -14.48 4.14
CA ARG A 325 11.42 -14.40 5.62
C ARG A 325 10.37 -13.38 6.13
N LEU A 326 9.44 -12.97 5.26
CA LEU A 326 8.34 -12.07 5.60
C LEU A 326 7.01 -12.81 5.56
N PHE A 327 6.24 -12.66 6.61
CA PHE A 327 4.95 -13.30 6.80
C PHE A 327 3.88 -12.27 7.13
N ALA A 328 2.67 -12.53 6.67
CA ALA A 328 1.48 -11.81 7.06
C ALA A 328 0.48 -12.81 7.64
N PHE A 329 -0.20 -12.43 8.72
CA PHE A 329 -1.14 -13.31 9.43
C PHE A 329 -2.55 -12.77 9.28
N GLU A 330 -3.32 -13.38 8.36
CA GLU A 330 -4.69 -13.01 8.07
C GLU A 330 -5.61 -13.49 9.20
N SER A 331 -6.45 -12.61 9.75
CA SER A 331 -7.46 -13.01 10.73
C SER A 331 -8.56 -13.83 10.05
N LEU A 332 -8.87 -15.03 10.56
CA LEU A 332 -10.01 -15.80 10.07
C LEU A 332 -11.35 -15.25 10.57
N SER A 333 -11.36 -14.56 11.71
CA SER A 333 -12.56 -13.88 12.22
C SER A 333 -12.84 -12.57 11.48
N THR A 334 -11.82 -11.98 10.83
CA THR A 334 -11.95 -10.78 10.00
C THR A 334 -11.16 -10.94 8.68
N PRO A 335 -11.66 -11.77 7.73
CA PRO A 335 -10.94 -12.07 6.48
C PRO A 335 -10.58 -10.83 5.66
N GLY A 336 -9.44 -10.88 4.96
CA GLY A 336 -8.88 -9.73 4.23
C GLY A 336 -8.10 -8.73 5.09
N TYR A 337 -8.06 -8.94 6.41
CA TYR A 337 -7.30 -8.13 7.36
C TYR A 337 -6.22 -8.96 8.07
N TYR A 338 -5.10 -8.30 8.36
CA TYR A 338 -3.86 -8.91 8.80
C TYR A 338 -3.34 -8.25 10.07
N VAL A 339 -2.68 -9.03 10.92
CA VAL A 339 -1.96 -8.50 12.08
C VAL A 339 -0.88 -7.54 11.60
N GLY A 340 -0.91 -6.30 12.08
CA GLY A 340 0.06 -5.29 11.71
C GLY A 340 0.30 -4.26 12.82
N ILE A 341 1.28 -3.40 12.59
CA ILE A 341 1.66 -2.33 13.51
C ILE A 341 0.87 -1.05 13.20
N ASP A 342 0.46 -0.32 14.22
CA ASP A 342 -0.20 0.99 14.07
C ASP A 342 0.78 2.08 13.57
N ASP A 343 0.25 3.12 12.93
CA ASP A 343 1.04 4.26 12.47
C ASP A 343 1.43 5.17 13.62
N ASP A 344 0.52 5.39 14.56
CA ASP A 344 0.74 6.30 15.67
C ASP A 344 1.37 5.56 16.86
N PRO A 345 2.44 6.12 17.46
CA PRO A 345 2.93 5.61 18.73
C PRO A 345 1.81 5.74 19.76
N ALA A 346 1.65 4.70 20.57
CA ALA A 346 0.60 4.68 21.55
C ALA A 346 0.91 5.67 22.69
N ASP A 347 -0.08 6.47 23.08
CA ASP A 347 0.00 7.32 24.26
C ASP A 347 -0.23 6.46 25.51
N VAL A 348 0.82 5.73 25.90
CA VAL A 348 0.79 4.83 27.06
C VAL A 348 1.54 5.47 28.21
N TRP A 349 1.07 5.19 29.43
CA TRP A 349 1.62 5.74 30.67
C TRP A 349 3.09 5.35 30.98
N TYR A 350 3.75 4.57 30.12
CA TYR A 350 5.12 4.12 30.28
C TYR A 350 6.08 5.17 29.69
N PRO A 351 6.68 6.07 30.50
CA PRO A 351 7.32 7.29 30.00
C PRO A 351 8.66 7.06 29.30
N GLN A 352 9.12 5.81 29.18
CA GLN A 352 10.48 5.47 28.75
C GLN A 352 10.53 4.64 27.47
N GLU A 353 9.39 4.23 26.91
CA GLU A 353 9.37 3.26 25.82
C GLU A 353 8.49 3.72 24.66
N LYS A 354 9.01 3.51 23.45
CA LYS A 354 8.20 3.66 22.25
C LYS A 354 7.45 2.36 22.08
N CYS A 355 6.14 2.45 21.96
CA CYS A 355 5.36 1.29 21.59
C CYS A 355 4.23 1.67 20.65
N TYR A 356 3.78 0.68 19.90
CA TYR A 356 2.70 0.81 18.94
C TYR A 356 1.65 -0.24 19.26
N ARG A 357 0.38 0.08 18.97
CA ARG A 357 -0.69 -0.91 19.08
C ARG A 357 -0.47 -1.96 17.99
N SER A 358 -0.75 -3.22 18.31
CA SER A 358 -0.98 -4.23 17.29
C SER A 358 -2.42 -4.14 16.83
N VAL A 359 -2.67 -4.02 15.53
CA VAL A 359 -3.99 -3.76 14.93
C VAL A 359 -4.22 -4.67 13.72
N LEU A 360 -5.46 -4.67 13.21
CA LEU A 360 -5.79 -5.26 11.92
C LEU A 360 -5.64 -4.24 10.79
N VAL A 361 -4.78 -4.53 9.82
CA VAL A 361 -4.55 -3.72 8.60
C VAL A 361 -4.96 -4.49 7.33
N LYS A 362 -5.13 -3.82 6.20
CA LYS A 362 -5.56 -4.47 4.94
C LYS A 362 -4.44 -5.29 4.31
N TYR A 363 -4.81 -6.28 3.49
CA TYR A 363 -3.87 -6.98 2.63
C TYR A 363 -3.02 -6.03 1.78
N GLY A 364 -1.72 -6.32 1.67
CA GLY A 364 -0.76 -5.52 0.90
C GLY A 364 -0.24 -4.28 1.63
N ASP A 365 -0.76 -3.95 2.81
CA ASP A 365 -0.22 -2.90 3.66
C ASP A 365 1.15 -3.35 4.23
N PRO A 366 2.25 -2.61 4.02
CA PRO A 366 3.57 -2.98 4.54
C PRO A 366 3.61 -3.19 6.06
N ARG A 367 2.67 -2.60 6.81
CA ARG A 367 2.54 -2.77 8.27
C ARG A 367 2.11 -4.17 8.67
N ALA A 368 1.51 -4.93 7.75
CA ALA A 368 1.12 -6.32 7.94
C ALA A 368 2.31 -7.29 7.87
N HIS A 369 3.47 -6.83 7.38
CA HIS A 369 4.60 -7.71 7.11
C HIS A 369 5.46 -7.86 8.36
N LEU A 370 5.56 -9.09 8.84
CA LEU A 370 6.34 -9.46 10.00
C LEU A 370 7.53 -10.32 9.58
N ARG A 371 8.72 -9.92 10.01
CA ARG A 371 9.94 -10.72 9.88
C ARG A 371 10.01 -11.71 11.03
N LEU A 372 10.26 -12.97 10.69
CA LEU A 372 10.53 -13.98 11.70
C LEU A 372 11.99 -13.88 12.15
N ILE A 373 12.21 -13.80 13.46
CA ILE A 373 13.54 -13.79 14.07
C ILE A 373 13.63 -14.84 15.18
N PRO A 374 14.84 -15.22 15.62
CA PRO A 374 15.02 -16.08 16.78
C PRO A 374 14.22 -15.59 18.00
N ALA A 375 13.69 -16.52 18.80
CA ALA A 375 12.89 -16.18 19.96
C ALA A 375 13.68 -15.30 20.94
N ARG A 376 13.04 -14.24 21.42
CA ARG A 376 13.66 -13.31 22.36
C ARG A 376 13.98 -13.96 23.70
N ASP A 377 13.27 -15.00 24.10
CA ASP A 377 13.54 -15.78 25.32
C ASP A 377 14.66 -16.82 25.18
N GLY A 378 15.25 -16.96 23.99
CA GLY A 378 16.31 -17.91 23.68
C GLY A 378 15.82 -19.35 23.43
N SER A 379 14.50 -19.57 23.29
CA SER A 379 13.96 -20.88 22.95
C SER A 379 14.15 -21.21 21.47
N ASP A 380 14.69 -22.40 21.19
CA ASP A 380 14.83 -22.91 19.81
C ASP A 380 13.49 -23.29 19.16
N THR A 381 12.44 -23.44 19.98
CA THR A 381 11.10 -23.91 19.54
C THR A 381 10.07 -22.81 19.40
N LEU A 382 10.40 -21.59 19.85
CA LEU A 382 9.57 -20.40 19.71
C LEU A 382 10.18 -19.48 18.67
N ARG A 383 9.45 -18.43 18.29
CA ARG A 383 9.95 -17.37 17.42
C ARG A 383 9.45 -16.01 17.89
N SER A 384 10.16 -14.96 17.51
CA SER A 384 9.69 -13.59 17.67
C SER A 384 9.33 -13.01 16.30
N PHE A 385 8.37 -12.09 16.30
CA PHE A 385 7.87 -11.46 15.09
C PHE A 385 8.21 -9.97 15.13
N GLU A 386 9.13 -9.54 14.30
CA GLU A 386 9.56 -8.15 14.15
C GLU A 386 8.73 -7.46 13.06
N SER A 387 8.27 -6.22 13.29
CA SER A 387 7.62 -5.44 12.25
C SER A 387 8.60 -5.06 11.13
N ALA A 388 8.28 -5.37 9.87
CA ALA A 388 9.08 -4.93 8.73
C ALA A 388 8.95 -3.40 8.50
N ALA A 389 7.78 -2.82 8.80
CA ALA A 389 7.54 -1.38 8.69
C ALA A 389 8.27 -0.57 9.79
N ARG A 390 8.52 -1.19 10.95
CA ARG A 390 9.28 -0.60 12.06
C ARG A 390 10.27 -1.61 12.64
N PRO A 391 11.45 -1.81 12.01
CA PRO A 391 12.48 -2.71 12.52
C PRO A 391 12.87 -2.37 13.97
N GLY A 392 13.14 -3.39 14.77
CA GLY A 392 13.37 -3.32 16.21
C GLY A 392 12.11 -3.52 17.05
N PHE A 393 10.91 -3.35 16.51
CA PHE A 393 9.66 -3.49 17.25
C PHE A 393 9.08 -4.90 17.13
N LEU A 394 8.93 -5.60 18.25
CA LEU A 394 8.49 -6.99 18.33
C LEU A 394 7.03 -7.09 18.74
N LEU A 395 6.27 -7.96 18.07
CA LEU A 395 4.93 -8.35 18.48
C LEU A 395 5.00 -8.94 19.90
N ASN A 396 4.26 -8.33 20.81
CA ASN A 396 4.34 -8.60 22.23
C ASN A 396 2.96 -8.42 22.87
N HIS A 397 2.66 -9.15 23.95
CA HIS A 397 1.46 -8.89 24.73
C HIS A 397 1.78 -8.20 26.06
N CYS A 398 0.93 -7.27 26.49
CA CYS A 398 1.06 -6.63 27.81
C CYS A 398 -0.31 -6.18 28.31
N ASP A 399 -0.63 -6.51 29.57
CA ASP A 399 -1.87 -6.14 30.27
C ASP A 399 -3.16 -6.46 29.48
N GLY A 400 -3.22 -7.67 28.91
CA GLY A 400 -4.39 -8.14 28.13
C GLY A 400 -4.52 -7.52 26.73
N LEU A 401 -3.56 -6.69 26.32
CA LEU A 401 -3.53 -6.05 25.02
C LEU A 401 -2.30 -6.48 24.21
N MET A 402 -2.37 -6.27 22.91
CA MET A 402 -1.29 -6.58 21.97
C MET A 402 -0.58 -5.31 21.51
N TRP A 403 0.73 -5.42 21.41
CA TRP A 403 1.65 -4.31 21.21
C TRP A 403 2.77 -4.70 20.27
N PHE A 404 3.48 -3.67 19.83
CA PHE A 404 4.80 -3.74 19.26
C PHE A 404 5.73 -2.88 20.12
N PHE A 405 6.69 -3.52 20.78
CA PHE A 405 7.64 -2.87 21.69
C PHE A 405 9.08 -3.00 21.15
N ASP A 406 9.90 -1.96 21.30
CA ASP A 406 11.34 -1.99 20.97
C ASP A 406 12.23 -2.31 22.20
N GLY A 407 11.62 -2.51 23.36
CA GLY A 407 12.28 -2.82 24.62
C GLY A 407 11.32 -3.29 25.70
N PRO A 408 11.82 -3.57 26.92
CA PRO A 408 11.03 -4.19 27.96
C PRO A 408 10.16 -3.21 28.76
N ALA A 409 8.83 -3.27 28.58
CA ALA A 409 7.80 -2.52 29.33
C ALA A 409 7.90 -2.59 30.86
N ASN A 410 8.42 -3.71 31.36
CA ASN A 410 8.58 -3.97 32.78
C ASN A 410 10.01 -4.41 33.07
N ASP A 411 10.36 -5.63 32.64
CA ASP A 411 11.69 -6.21 32.80
C ASP A 411 12.01 -7.13 31.61
N GLU A 412 13.30 -7.32 31.31
CA GLU A 412 13.76 -8.11 30.14
C GLU A 412 13.28 -9.57 30.19
N SER A 413 13.14 -10.17 31.37
CA SER A 413 12.69 -11.56 31.52
C SER A 413 11.21 -11.70 31.17
N THR A 414 10.39 -10.73 31.55
CA THR A 414 8.96 -10.71 31.19
C THR A 414 8.80 -10.38 29.70
N PHE A 415 9.47 -9.32 29.23
CA PHE A 415 9.42 -8.91 27.83
C PHE A 415 9.84 -10.00 26.86
N SER A 416 10.94 -10.70 27.14
CA SER A 416 11.45 -11.77 26.28
C SER A 416 10.44 -12.90 26.12
N LYS A 417 9.69 -13.26 27.17
CA LYS A 417 8.62 -14.26 27.11
C LYS A 417 7.38 -13.74 26.38
N ASP A 418 7.01 -12.49 26.64
CA ASP A 418 5.84 -11.85 26.04
C ASP A 418 6.02 -11.61 24.53
N ALA A 419 7.28 -11.51 24.06
CA ALA A 419 7.65 -11.37 22.65
C ALA A 419 8.04 -12.70 21.96
N SER A 420 7.97 -13.83 22.67
CA SER A 420 8.33 -15.15 22.11
C SER A 420 7.09 -16.03 21.98
N TRP A 421 6.85 -16.52 20.77
CA TRP A 421 5.59 -17.11 20.36
C TRP A 421 5.77 -18.51 19.80
N LYS A 422 4.83 -19.37 20.13
CA LYS A 422 4.62 -20.66 19.51
C LYS A 422 3.49 -20.52 18.50
N LEU A 423 3.67 -21.06 17.30
CA LEU A 423 2.58 -21.26 16.36
C LEU A 423 2.07 -22.69 16.53
N LEU A 424 0.77 -22.83 16.79
CA LEU A 424 0.08 -24.10 16.92
C LEU A 424 -0.80 -24.31 15.69
N ASN A 425 -0.82 -25.51 15.13
CA ASN A 425 -1.73 -25.84 14.04
C ASN A 425 -3.18 -25.76 14.56
N GLY A 426 -4.00 -24.90 13.94
CA GLY A 426 -5.35 -24.58 14.40
C GLY A 426 -6.28 -25.80 14.48
N PHE A 427 -6.05 -26.82 13.64
CA PHE A 427 -6.83 -28.06 13.63
C PHE A 427 -6.56 -28.95 14.84
N GLU A 428 -5.32 -28.97 15.35
CA GLU A 428 -4.94 -29.83 16.48
C GLU A 428 -5.28 -29.19 17.84
N HIS A 429 -5.39 -27.86 17.88
CA HIS A 429 -5.63 -27.12 19.11
C HIS A 429 -7.10 -27.04 19.53
N GLY A 430 -8.02 -27.70 18.80
CA GLY A 430 -9.43 -27.88 19.13
C GLY A 430 -9.72 -28.74 20.38
N ARG A 431 -8.86 -28.71 21.40
CA ARG A 431 -9.12 -29.34 22.70
C ARG A 431 -10.00 -28.43 23.56
N SER A 432 -11.26 -28.85 23.72
CA SER A 432 -11.93 -28.92 25.03
C SER A 432 -12.67 -27.67 25.58
N ALA A 433 -13.33 -26.86 24.73
CA ALA A 433 -14.27 -25.81 25.21
C ALA A 433 -15.77 -26.07 24.93
N ILE A 434 -16.14 -27.13 24.21
CA ILE A 434 -17.55 -27.52 23.99
C ILE A 434 -17.88 -28.78 24.81
N SER A 435 -17.96 -28.63 26.13
CA SER A 435 -18.39 -29.69 27.05
C SER A 435 -19.60 -29.25 27.88
N SER A 436 -20.76 -29.06 27.22
CA SER A 436 -22.06 -28.95 27.90
C SER A 436 -23.26 -29.13 26.96
N ILE A 437 -23.29 -30.19 26.15
CA ILE A 437 -24.52 -30.65 25.50
C ILE A 437 -25.00 -31.95 26.19
N PRO A 438 -26.27 -32.08 26.61
CA PRO A 438 -26.77 -33.25 27.34
C PRO A 438 -26.77 -34.52 26.46
N LYS A 439 -26.49 -35.66 27.10
CA LYS A 439 -26.47 -37.02 26.55
C LYS A 439 -27.54 -37.28 25.47
N THR A 440 -27.08 -37.60 24.27
CA THR A 440 -27.88 -38.16 23.17
C THR A 440 -28.34 -39.59 23.48
N VAL A 441 -29.59 -39.85 23.09
CA VAL A 441 -30.19 -41.18 22.97
C VAL A 441 -29.63 -41.82 21.70
N ASN A 442 -29.24 -43.09 21.81
CA ASN A 442 -28.59 -43.89 20.77
C ASN A 442 -29.39 -43.93 19.45
N TYR A 443 -28.73 -43.58 18.35
CA TYR A 443 -28.99 -44.11 17.01
C TYR A 443 -27.65 -44.59 16.45
N GLU A 444 -27.64 -45.81 15.90
CA GLU A 444 -26.44 -46.47 15.38
C GLU A 444 -25.91 -45.77 14.10
N PRO A 445 -24.58 -45.81 13.86
CA PRO A 445 -23.92 -44.97 12.88
C PRO A 445 -24.12 -45.48 11.46
N THR A 446 -24.55 -44.59 10.57
CA THR A 446 -24.26 -44.70 9.14
C THR A 446 -22.97 -43.94 8.90
N GLU A 447 -22.02 -44.56 8.22
CA GLU A 447 -20.68 -44.03 7.92
C GLU A 447 -20.76 -42.60 7.35
N MET A 448 -20.33 -41.60 8.12
CA MET A 448 -19.99 -40.26 7.61
C MET A 448 -18.48 -40.23 7.41
N THR A 449 -18.06 -40.15 6.15
CA THR A 449 -16.69 -39.83 5.76
C THR A 449 -16.37 -38.38 6.14
N ASN A 450 -15.16 -38.13 6.63
CA ASN A 450 -14.65 -36.79 6.93
C ASN A 450 -14.47 -36.00 5.61
N ASP A 451 -15.50 -35.30 5.19
CA ASP A 451 -15.57 -34.50 3.95
C ASP A 451 -15.70 -33.02 4.35
N ASP A 452 -14.64 -32.45 4.92
CA ASP A 452 -14.57 -31.03 5.35
C ASP A 452 -14.03 -30.10 4.25
N ASP A 453 -13.86 -30.61 3.02
CA ASP A 453 -13.60 -29.77 1.86
C ASP A 453 -14.90 -29.06 1.50
N ALA A 454 -14.98 -27.75 1.78
CA ALA A 454 -16.10 -26.93 1.36
C ALA A 454 -16.30 -27.12 -0.16
N ASP A 455 -17.41 -27.75 -0.55
CA ASP A 455 -17.69 -28.16 -1.93
C ASP A 455 -17.42 -27.00 -2.91
N VAL A 456 -16.31 -27.08 -3.65
CA VAL A 456 -16.00 -26.12 -4.70
C VAL A 456 -16.89 -26.46 -5.91
N VAL A 457 -17.60 -25.45 -6.40
CA VAL A 457 -18.62 -25.59 -7.45
C VAL A 457 -18.43 -24.56 -8.56
N THR A 458 -18.98 -24.87 -9.73
CA THR A 458 -19.24 -23.89 -10.79
C THR A 458 -20.72 -23.50 -10.80
N LEU A 459 -21.00 -22.22 -11.03
CA LEU A 459 -22.35 -21.72 -11.26
C LEU A 459 -22.54 -21.55 -12.77
N SER A 460 -23.35 -22.40 -13.39
CA SER A 460 -23.52 -22.43 -14.85
C SER A 460 -24.95 -22.14 -15.27
N LEU A 461 -25.13 -21.47 -16.40
CA LEU A 461 -26.40 -21.39 -17.10
C LEU A 461 -26.73 -22.71 -17.81
N GLN A 462 -27.96 -22.87 -18.28
CA GLN A 462 -28.40 -24.08 -18.99
C GLN A 462 -27.68 -24.32 -20.32
N ASP A 463 -27.14 -23.28 -20.93
CA ASP A 463 -26.38 -23.34 -22.19
C ASP A 463 -24.90 -23.67 -21.99
N GLY A 464 -24.45 -23.87 -20.75
CA GLY A 464 -23.08 -24.23 -20.39
C GLY A 464 -22.15 -23.05 -20.11
N GLN A 465 -22.61 -21.81 -20.25
CA GLN A 465 -21.82 -20.65 -19.83
C GLN A 465 -21.72 -20.60 -18.31
N GLN A 466 -20.57 -20.17 -17.78
CA GLN A 466 -20.24 -20.17 -16.35
C GLN A 466 -20.10 -18.75 -15.81
N LEU A 467 -20.57 -18.51 -14.59
CA LEU A 467 -20.26 -17.30 -13.85
C LEU A 467 -18.77 -17.27 -13.51
N TYR A 468 -18.09 -16.19 -13.88
CA TYR A 468 -16.69 -15.99 -13.59
C TYR A 468 -16.41 -14.52 -13.25
N VAL A 469 -15.25 -14.23 -12.65
CA VAL A 469 -14.79 -12.84 -12.42
C VAL A 469 -13.67 -12.47 -13.41
N ASN A 470 -13.72 -11.27 -13.99
CA ASN A 470 -12.63 -10.76 -14.81
C ASN A 470 -11.46 -10.22 -13.93
N PRO A 471 -10.28 -9.88 -14.50
CA PRO A 471 -9.16 -9.31 -13.74
C PRO A 471 -9.48 -8.03 -12.95
N GLU A 472 -10.50 -7.29 -13.38
CA GLU A 472 -10.93 -6.03 -12.77
C GLU A 472 -11.92 -6.25 -11.60
N GLY A 473 -12.29 -7.49 -11.30
CA GLY A 473 -13.20 -7.83 -10.19
C GLY A 473 -14.69 -7.80 -10.55
N TRP A 474 -15.05 -7.69 -11.83
CA TRP A 474 -16.44 -7.72 -12.29
C TRP A 474 -16.89 -9.13 -12.69
N ALA A 475 -18.12 -9.50 -12.31
CA ALA A 475 -18.67 -10.81 -12.60
C ALA A 475 -19.36 -10.82 -13.98
N GLY A 476 -18.93 -11.75 -14.84
CA GLY A 476 -19.50 -12.00 -16.16
C GLY A 476 -19.84 -13.48 -16.33
N VAL A 477 -20.39 -13.81 -17.50
CA VAL A 477 -20.79 -15.17 -17.85
C VAL A 477 -20.24 -15.51 -19.23
N ALA A 478 -19.50 -16.61 -19.31
CA ALA A 478 -18.91 -17.11 -20.54
C ALA A 478 -18.58 -18.60 -20.42
N CYS A 479 -18.44 -19.31 -21.53
CA CYS A 479 -17.90 -20.67 -21.52
C CYS A 479 -16.46 -20.68 -20.98
N GLU A 480 -16.01 -21.83 -20.48
CA GLU A 480 -14.62 -22.04 -20.11
C GLU A 480 -13.70 -21.88 -21.33
N GLY A 481 -12.64 -21.09 -21.18
CA GLY A 481 -11.68 -20.77 -22.23
C GLY A 481 -12.03 -19.53 -23.07
N ASP A 482 -13.25 -19.00 -22.93
CA ASP A 482 -13.67 -17.79 -23.65
C ASP A 482 -13.38 -16.51 -22.86
N TYR A 483 -13.14 -15.41 -23.58
CA TYR A 483 -12.82 -14.09 -23.03
C TYR A 483 -11.69 -14.15 -21.98
N THR A 484 -11.99 -13.77 -20.73
CA THR A 484 -11.05 -13.86 -19.60
C THR A 484 -11.42 -14.99 -18.63
N ASN A 485 -12.35 -15.88 -19.01
CA ASN A 485 -12.71 -17.09 -18.25
C ASN A 485 -11.72 -18.24 -18.56
N THR A 486 -10.43 -17.98 -18.39
CA THR A 486 -9.36 -18.94 -18.71
C THR A 486 -8.79 -19.62 -17.47
N GLU A 487 -9.05 -19.08 -16.28
CA GLU A 487 -8.45 -19.51 -15.01
C GLU A 487 -9.51 -20.10 -14.07
N LEU A 488 -9.23 -21.30 -13.53
CA LEU A 488 -10.13 -22.01 -12.61
C LEU A 488 -10.51 -21.15 -11.40
N ALA A 489 -9.53 -20.49 -10.77
CA ALA A 489 -9.71 -19.65 -9.59
C ALA A 489 -10.69 -18.47 -9.79
N ARG A 490 -11.08 -18.15 -11.03
CA ARG A 490 -12.05 -17.08 -11.35
C ARG A 490 -13.48 -17.58 -11.51
N ARG A 491 -13.69 -18.89 -11.61
CA ARG A 491 -15.00 -19.56 -11.83
C ARG A 491 -15.29 -20.66 -10.80
N ALA A 492 -14.36 -20.90 -9.88
CA ALA A 492 -14.49 -21.81 -8.76
C ALA A 492 -15.07 -21.06 -7.56
N TRP A 493 -16.28 -21.44 -7.18
CA TRP A 493 -17.04 -20.78 -6.13
C TRP A 493 -17.26 -21.73 -4.95
N THR A 494 -17.36 -21.19 -3.76
CA THR A 494 -17.83 -21.87 -2.56
C THR A 494 -19.08 -21.16 -2.07
N PHE A 495 -20.07 -21.92 -1.60
CA PHE A 495 -21.24 -21.36 -0.92
C PHE A 495 -21.17 -21.68 0.56
N THR A 496 -21.10 -20.65 1.40
CA THR A 496 -21.08 -20.77 2.86
C THR A 496 -22.46 -20.41 3.42
N PRO A 497 -23.25 -21.38 3.92
CA PRO A 497 -24.52 -21.11 4.59
C PRO A 497 -24.32 -20.19 5.80
N ILE A 498 -25.26 -19.26 6.02
CA ILE A 498 -25.31 -18.42 7.23
C ILE A 498 -26.30 -18.99 8.26
N ASP A 499 -27.33 -19.68 7.76
CA ASP A 499 -28.38 -20.30 8.56
C ASP A 499 -28.56 -21.74 8.05
N ASP A 500 -28.65 -22.71 8.96
CA ASP A 500 -28.83 -24.12 8.61
C ASP A 500 -30.25 -24.41 8.09
N ASP A 501 -31.23 -23.57 8.46
CA ASP A 501 -32.64 -23.78 8.13
C ASP A 501 -33.08 -23.06 6.84
N GLU A 502 -32.27 -22.14 6.32
CA GLU A 502 -32.54 -21.43 5.07
C GLU A 502 -31.39 -21.61 4.07
N PRO A 503 -31.66 -21.71 2.76
CA PRO A 503 -30.62 -21.75 1.73
C PRO A 503 -30.01 -20.35 1.51
N THR A 504 -29.70 -19.65 2.59
CA THR A 504 -29.18 -18.28 2.64
C THR A 504 -27.70 -18.33 3.04
N GLY A 505 -26.83 -17.74 2.24
CA GLY A 505 -25.38 -17.82 2.44
C GLY A 505 -24.58 -16.80 1.65
N ILE A 506 -23.26 -16.97 1.68
CA ILE A 506 -22.29 -16.12 0.95
C ILE A 506 -21.65 -16.96 -0.14
N ILE A 507 -21.56 -16.41 -1.34
CA ILE A 507 -20.83 -17.02 -2.46
C ILE A 507 -19.44 -16.39 -2.50
N THR A 508 -18.38 -17.19 -2.38
CA THR A 508 -16.98 -16.74 -2.33
C THR A 508 -16.11 -17.41 -3.38
N LEU A 509 -15.06 -16.72 -3.82
CA LEU A 509 -13.93 -17.35 -4.49
C LEU A 509 -12.99 -17.98 -3.45
N GLU A 510 -12.07 -18.82 -3.92
CA GLU A 510 -11.02 -19.46 -3.09
C GLU A 510 -10.18 -18.44 -2.31
N ASP A 511 -9.93 -17.26 -2.91
CA ASP A 511 -9.17 -16.19 -2.27
C ASP A 511 -9.92 -15.44 -1.17
N GLY A 512 -11.19 -15.78 -0.92
CA GLY A 512 -12.04 -15.21 0.12
C GLY A 512 -12.85 -13.98 -0.32
N ARG A 513 -12.69 -13.48 -1.55
CA ARG A 513 -13.55 -12.40 -2.05
C ARG A 513 -14.98 -12.90 -2.25
N GLN A 514 -15.95 -12.03 -1.97
CA GLN A 514 -17.37 -12.35 -1.93
C GLN A 514 -18.07 -11.78 -3.17
N LEU A 515 -18.95 -12.56 -3.78
CA LEU A 515 -19.85 -12.08 -4.83
C LEU A 515 -20.88 -11.13 -4.23
N TYR A 516 -20.97 -9.92 -4.76
CA TYR A 516 -21.89 -8.91 -4.26
C TYR A 516 -22.45 -8.03 -5.39
N ALA A 517 -23.59 -7.38 -5.14
CA ALA A 517 -24.16 -6.38 -6.04
C ALA A 517 -23.78 -4.96 -5.62
N ASN A 518 -23.33 -4.13 -6.56
CA ASN A 518 -23.12 -2.72 -6.30
C ASN A 518 -24.47 -1.94 -6.23
N PRO A 519 -24.48 -0.63 -5.86
CA PRO A 519 -25.71 0.17 -5.82
C PRO A 519 -26.46 0.24 -7.16
N ALA A 520 -25.75 0.11 -8.28
CA ALA A 520 -26.32 0.12 -9.62
C ALA A 520 -26.87 -1.26 -10.07
N GLY A 521 -26.68 -2.29 -9.25
CA GLY A 521 -27.15 -3.65 -9.51
C GLY A 521 -26.18 -4.54 -10.28
N TYR A 522 -25.00 -4.06 -10.69
CA TYR A 522 -24.00 -4.94 -11.32
C TYR A 522 -23.30 -5.80 -10.28
N LEU A 523 -22.93 -7.03 -10.66
CA LEU A 523 -22.22 -7.95 -9.79
C LEU A 523 -20.71 -7.80 -9.91
N GLY A 524 -20.06 -7.77 -8.76
CA GLY A 524 -18.60 -7.78 -8.63
C GLY A 524 -18.17 -8.70 -7.50
N VAL A 525 -16.86 -8.82 -7.33
CA VAL A 525 -16.26 -9.69 -6.33
C VAL A 525 -15.21 -8.91 -5.55
N ALA A 526 -15.42 -8.78 -4.24
CA ALA A 526 -14.52 -8.06 -3.35
C ALA A 526 -14.60 -8.62 -1.92
N PHE A 527 -13.55 -8.41 -1.13
CA PHE A 527 -13.64 -8.64 0.32
C PHE A 527 -14.72 -7.77 0.96
N GLU A 528 -15.26 -8.24 2.08
CA GLU A 528 -16.16 -7.43 2.90
C GLU A 528 -15.50 -6.09 3.28
N GLY A 529 -16.27 -5.00 3.19
CA GLY A 529 -15.81 -3.66 3.50
C GLY A 529 -14.97 -2.99 2.40
N CYS A 530 -14.68 -3.69 1.30
CA CYS A 530 -13.97 -3.13 0.16
C CYS A 530 -14.92 -2.64 -0.93
N PHE A 531 -14.52 -1.57 -1.63
CA PHE A 531 -15.29 -0.93 -2.70
C PHE A 531 -16.72 -0.60 -2.26
N THR A 532 -17.72 -1.20 -2.93
CA THR A 532 -19.14 -1.06 -2.61
C THR A 532 -19.72 -2.28 -1.88
N ASN A 533 -18.88 -3.26 -1.52
CA ASN A 533 -19.24 -4.43 -0.71
C ASN A 533 -19.24 -4.09 0.80
N THR A 534 -19.93 -3.02 1.18
CA THR A 534 -20.01 -2.56 2.56
C THR A 534 -21.33 -2.92 3.24
N ASP A 535 -22.35 -3.29 2.46
CA ASP A 535 -23.69 -3.63 2.94
C ASP A 535 -23.93 -5.15 2.85
N PRO A 536 -24.16 -5.85 3.99
CA PRO A 536 -24.45 -7.28 4.00
C PRO A 536 -25.61 -7.70 3.10
N ALA A 537 -26.64 -6.85 2.93
CA ALA A 537 -27.80 -7.19 2.10
C ALA A 537 -27.44 -7.37 0.61
N ARG A 538 -26.26 -6.90 0.18
CA ARG A 538 -25.77 -6.97 -1.19
C ARG A 538 -24.89 -8.18 -1.49
N ARG A 539 -24.53 -8.98 -0.49
CA ARG A 539 -23.65 -10.16 -0.62
C ARG A 539 -24.22 -11.44 0.00
N ILE A 540 -25.39 -11.34 0.63
CA ILE A 540 -26.12 -12.47 1.18
C ILE A 540 -27.12 -12.94 0.13
N TRP A 541 -26.98 -14.19 -0.29
CA TRP A 541 -27.71 -14.82 -1.38
C TRP A 541 -28.60 -15.93 -0.83
N ASN A 542 -29.86 -15.95 -1.24
CA ASN A 542 -30.81 -17.02 -1.03
C ASN A 542 -30.92 -17.84 -2.32
N LEU A 543 -30.48 -19.10 -2.28
CA LEU A 543 -30.50 -20.01 -3.41
C LEU A 543 -31.85 -20.75 -3.43
N LYS A 544 -32.79 -20.23 -4.22
CA LYS A 544 -34.12 -20.83 -4.33
C LYS A 544 -34.10 -21.94 -5.37
N SER A 545 -34.40 -23.17 -4.95
CA SER A 545 -34.59 -24.29 -5.86
C SER A 545 -35.62 -23.93 -6.94
N ALA A 546 -35.25 -24.14 -8.20
CA ALA A 546 -36.19 -24.07 -9.33
C ALA A 546 -36.93 -25.42 -9.42
N ASN A 547 -37.99 -25.48 -10.24
CA ASN A 547 -38.89 -26.64 -10.32
C ASN A 547 -38.19 -27.98 -10.66
N ASP A 548 -36.94 -27.93 -11.12
CA ASP A 548 -36.10 -29.09 -11.41
C ASP A 548 -34.96 -29.14 -10.37
N ASN A 549 -34.76 -30.31 -9.75
CA ASN A 549 -33.89 -30.54 -8.59
C ASN A 549 -32.43 -30.05 -8.72
N ASP A 550 -31.94 -29.79 -9.94
CA ASP A 550 -30.54 -29.44 -10.22
C ASP A 550 -30.36 -27.95 -10.57
N SER A 551 -31.42 -27.15 -10.43
CA SER A 551 -31.39 -25.73 -10.78
C SER A 551 -31.87 -24.83 -9.65
N PHE A 552 -31.36 -23.61 -9.62
CA PHE A 552 -31.73 -22.62 -8.62
C PHE A 552 -31.75 -21.21 -9.20
N THR A 553 -32.39 -20.31 -8.47
CA THR A 553 -32.35 -18.86 -8.68
C THR A 553 -31.60 -18.23 -7.51
N ALA A 554 -30.52 -17.50 -7.79
CA ALA A 554 -29.83 -16.72 -6.75
C ALA A 554 -30.59 -15.41 -6.52
N VAL A 555 -31.08 -15.21 -5.30
CA VAL A 555 -31.84 -14.03 -4.92
C VAL A 555 -31.12 -13.31 -3.78
N LEU A 556 -30.81 -12.03 -3.92
CA LEU A 556 -30.28 -11.24 -2.83
C LEU A 556 -31.27 -11.15 -1.67
N LYS A 557 -30.75 -10.92 -0.47
CA LYS A 557 -31.56 -10.70 0.73
C LYS A 557 -32.62 -9.58 0.57
N ASP A 558 -32.35 -8.59 -0.29
CA ASP A 558 -33.29 -7.52 -0.63
C ASP A 558 -34.32 -7.89 -1.72
N SER A 559 -34.45 -9.19 -2.05
CA SER A 559 -35.37 -9.77 -3.03
C SER A 559 -35.07 -9.46 -4.50
N ARG A 560 -33.90 -8.90 -4.83
CA ARG A 560 -33.46 -8.80 -6.23
C ARG A 560 -32.90 -10.13 -6.72
N VAL A 561 -33.20 -10.50 -7.95
CA VAL A 561 -32.79 -11.77 -8.57
C VAL A 561 -31.55 -11.55 -9.43
N MET A 562 -30.63 -12.51 -9.44
CA MET A 562 -29.46 -12.52 -10.32
C MET A 562 -29.84 -12.86 -11.77
N HIS A 563 -29.35 -12.05 -12.71
CA HIS A 563 -29.57 -12.17 -14.14
C HIS A 563 -28.25 -11.97 -14.90
N VAL A 564 -28.27 -12.32 -16.18
CA VAL A 564 -27.21 -12.00 -17.14
C VAL A 564 -27.79 -11.07 -18.20
N ASP A 565 -27.11 -9.97 -18.52
CA ASP A 565 -27.53 -9.10 -19.63
C ASP A 565 -27.15 -9.67 -21.01
N SER A 566 -27.57 -9.00 -22.08
CA SER A 566 -27.25 -9.40 -23.45
C SER A 566 -25.76 -9.27 -23.81
N SER A 567 -24.96 -8.64 -22.96
CA SER A 567 -23.51 -8.48 -23.14
C SER A 567 -22.71 -9.50 -22.33
N GLY A 568 -23.39 -10.40 -21.60
CA GLY A 568 -22.74 -11.42 -20.76
C GLY A 568 -22.37 -10.92 -19.36
N TRP A 569 -22.83 -9.75 -18.92
CA TRP A 569 -22.56 -9.26 -17.56
C TRP A 569 -23.59 -9.77 -16.57
N ALA A 570 -23.13 -10.15 -15.38
CA ALA A 570 -24.03 -10.55 -14.29
C ALA A 570 -24.51 -9.30 -13.52
N LEU A 571 -25.81 -9.24 -13.23
CA LEU A 571 -26.46 -8.15 -12.51
C LEU A 571 -27.64 -8.65 -11.67
N VAL A 572 -28.23 -7.77 -10.86
CA VAL A 572 -29.44 -8.02 -10.09
C VAL A 572 -30.51 -6.98 -10.37
N GLY A 573 -31.78 -7.39 -10.34
CA GLY A 573 -32.89 -6.45 -10.33
C GLY A 573 -34.17 -7.09 -9.80
N SER A 574 -35.22 -6.29 -9.63
CA SER A 574 -36.53 -6.83 -9.23
C SER A 574 -37.21 -7.48 -10.41
N GLU A 575 -37.94 -8.58 -10.18
CA GLU A 575 -38.75 -9.23 -11.21
C GLU A 575 -39.70 -8.24 -11.92
N ALA A 576 -40.16 -7.19 -11.21
CA ALA A 576 -41.08 -6.19 -11.71
C ALA A 576 -40.41 -5.01 -12.46
N ALA A 577 -39.19 -4.60 -12.09
CA ALA A 577 -38.47 -3.51 -12.79
C ALA A 577 -37.99 -3.96 -14.17
N HIS A 578 -37.68 -5.24 -14.34
CA HIS A 578 -37.22 -5.80 -15.61
C HIS A 578 -38.31 -5.92 -16.67
N ALA A 579 -39.58 -5.93 -16.28
CA ALA A 579 -40.70 -5.92 -17.22
C ALA A 579 -40.92 -4.56 -17.92
N ARG A 580 -40.25 -3.47 -17.49
CA ARG A 580 -40.55 -2.11 -17.96
C ARG A 580 -39.49 -1.41 -18.81
N ASP A 581 -38.19 -1.67 -18.66
CA ASP A 581 -37.15 -0.85 -19.32
C ASP A 581 -36.13 -1.59 -20.23
N GLN A 582 -36.20 -2.92 -20.42
CA GLN A 582 -35.38 -3.64 -21.43
C GLN A 582 -36.13 -4.79 -22.12
N VAL A 583 -37.25 -4.45 -22.78
CA VAL A 583 -38.28 -5.39 -23.27
C VAL A 583 -37.83 -6.38 -24.38
N ASN A 584 -36.58 -6.45 -24.83
CA ASN A 584 -36.27 -7.26 -26.03
C ASN A 584 -35.09 -8.25 -26.00
N THR A 585 -34.42 -8.52 -24.88
CA THR A 585 -33.24 -9.42 -24.98
C THR A 585 -32.95 -10.40 -23.85
N LEU A 586 -33.70 -10.42 -22.75
CA LEU A 586 -33.40 -11.33 -21.64
C LEU A 586 -34.44 -12.45 -21.58
N SER A 587 -34.06 -13.64 -22.03
CA SER A 587 -34.87 -14.84 -21.92
C SER A 587 -34.99 -15.25 -20.46
N LYS A 588 -36.10 -15.91 -20.10
CA LYS A 588 -36.34 -16.49 -18.77
C LYS A 588 -35.26 -17.52 -18.34
N GLU A 589 -34.42 -17.95 -19.28
CA GLU A 589 -33.30 -18.86 -19.07
C GLU A 589 -32.08 -18.15 -18.42
N ALA A 590 -31.99 -16.81 -18.53
CA ALA A 590 -30.86 -16.02 -18.03
C ALA A 590 -30.85 -15.79 -16.50
N SER A 591 -31.76 -16.43 -15.75
CA SER A 591 -31.83 -16.34 -14.28
C SER A 591 -31.83 -17.71 -13.58
N THR A 592 -31.71 -18.80 -14.35
CA THR A 592 -31.72 -20.15 -13.81
C THR A 592 -30.32 -20.73 -13.90
N TRP A 593 -29.75 -21.04 -12.74
CA TRP A 593 -28.37 -21.48 -12.58
C TRP A 593 -28.33 -22.95 -12.15
N ARG A 594 -27.24 -23.64 -12.48
CA ARG A 594 -26.93 -24.99 -12.05
C ARG A 594 -25.64 -24.99 -11.25
N LEU A 595 -25.61 -25.78 -10.19
CA LEU A 595 -24.41 -26.08 -9.42
C LEU A 595 -23.78 -27.35 -10.00
N SER A 596 -22.54 -27.27 -10.46
CA SER A 596 -21.76 -28.46 -10.81
C SER A 596 -20.53 -28.52 -9.92
N ARG A 597 -20.39 -29.60 -9.14
CA ARG A 597 -19.16 -29.88 -8.38
C ARG A 597 -18.02 -30.17 -9.36
N PHE A 598 -16.81 -29.77 -8.98
CA PHE A 598 -15.60 -30.10 -9.75
C PHE A 598 -15.28 -31.59 -9.72
#